data_AF-A0A1N6N0W9-F1
#
_entry.id   AF-A0A1N6N0W9-F1
#
_cell.length_a   1.000
_cell.length_b   1.000
_cell.length_c   1.000
_cell.angle_alpha   90.00
_cell.angle_beta   90.00
_cell.angle_gamma   90.00
#
_symmetry.space_group_name_H-M   'P 1'
#
loop_
_entity.id
_entity.type
_entity.pdbx_description
1 polymer ?
#
loop_
_entity_poly.entity_id
_entity_poly.type
_entity_poly.pdbx_seq_one_letter_code
_entity_poly.pdbx_strand_id
1 'polypeptide(L)' 'MRYDIIRFKLLAHMLLIQHVNMTLSDTILYDDETVKGFIEQGLSPVETFKKIGIPIDTSKVLISY' A
#
# COMPACT_ATOMS: atom_id res chain seq x y z
N MET A 1 9.85 -2.14 -13.01
CA MET A 1 8.40 -2.43 -12.91
C MET A 1 8.07 -3.62 -12.02
N ARG A 2 8.45 -4.87 -12.34
CA ARG A 2 8.11 -6.03 -11.48
C ARG A 2 8.63 -5.88 -10.03
N TYR A 3 9.86 -5.38 -9.86
CA TYR A 3 10.44 -5.10 -8.55
C TYR A 3 9.68 -4.00 -7.79
N ASP A 4 9.26 -2.95 -8.48
CA ASP A 4 8.51 -1.84 -7.89
C ASP A 4 7.13 -2.28 -7.39
N ILE A 5 6.44 -3.13 -8.17
CA ILE A 5 5.16 -3.74 -7.77
C ILE A 5 5.35 -4.59 -6.51
N ILE A 6 6.38 -5.45 -6.47
CA ILE A 6 6.67 -6.29 -5.30
C ILE A 6 6.96 -5.41 -4.08
N ARG A 7 7.80 -4.39 -4.22
CA ARG A 7 8.15 -3.47 -3.13
C ARG A 7 6.92 -2.72 -2.61
N PHE A 8 6.06 -2.25 -3.52
CA PHE A 8 4.81 -1.59 -3.18
C PHE A 8 3.89 -2.50 -2.39
N LYS A 9 3.67 -3.73 -2.87
CA LYS A 9 2.80 -4.72 -2.21
C LYS A 9 3.32 -5.09 -0.82
N LEU A 10 4.63 -5.31 -0.67
CA LEU A 10 5.24 -5.58 0.63
C LEU A 10 4.98 -4.47 1.65
N LEU A 11 5.20 -3.21 1.26
CA LEU A 11 4.94 -2.06 2.11
C LEU A 11 3.45 -1.92 2.43
N ALA A 12 2.59 -2.09 1.43
CA ALA A 12 1.15 -2.08 1.60
C ALA A 12 0.69 -3.16 2.59
N HIS A 13 1.23 -4.37 2.49
CA HIS A 13 0.91 -5.46 3.39
C HIS A 13 1.29 -5.16 4.85
N MET A 14 2.49 -4.62 5.08
CA MET A 14 2.94 -4.23 6.42
C MET A 14 2.02 -3.17 7.03
N LEU A 15 1.63 -2.17 6.25
CA LEU A 15 0.72 -1.12 6.68
C LEU A 15 -0.69 -1.66 6.99
N LEU A 16 -1.22 -2.57 6.17
CA LEU A 16 -2.53 -3.18 6.41
C LEU A 16 -2.55 -3.97 7.72
N ILE A 17 -1.52 -4.79 7.98
CA ILE A 17 -1.42 -5.56 9.22
C ILE A 17 -1.30 -4.62 10.43
N GLN A 18 -0.46 -3.59 10.34
CA GLN A 18 -0.19 -2.70 11.48
C GLN A 18 -1.38 -1.82 11.87
N HIS A 19 -2.22 -1.40 10.91
CA HIS A 19 -3.23 -0.37 11.16
C HIS A 19 -4.67 -0.89 11.13
N VAL A 20 -4.96 -1.93 10.35
CA VAL A 20 -6.34 -2.37 10.10
C VAL A 20 -6.54 -3.88 10.21
N ASN A 21 -5.49 -4.64 10.56
CA ASN A 21 -5.53 -6.11 10.67
C ASN A 21 -6.12 -6.80 9.42
N MET A 22 -5.84 -6.22 8.23
CA MET A 22 -6.26 -6.76 6.93
C MET A 22 -5.05 -7.32 6.19
N THR A 23 -5.31 -8.20 5.23
CA THR A 23 -4.29 -8.72 4.32
C THR A 23 -4.38 -8.04 2.95
N LEU A 24 -3.35 -8.18 2.12
CA LEU A 24 -3.36 -7.65 0.74
C LEU A 24 -4.54 -8.20 -0.06
N SER A 25 -4.86 -9.48 0.13
CA SER A 25 -5.95 -10.22 -0.52
C SER A 25 -7.32 -9.63 -0.24
N ASP A 26 -7.48 -8.89 0.86
CA ASP A 26 -8.74 -8.22 1.20
C ASP A 26 -8.89 -6.87 0.47
N THR A 27 -7.91 -6.49 -0.36
CA THR A 27 -7.83 -5.17 -0.99
C THR A 27 -7.57 -5.27 -2.50
N ILE A 28 -7.86 -4.19 -3.22
CA ILE A 28 -7.54 -4.06 -4.65
C ILE A 28 -6.02 -4.10 -4.93
N LEU A 29 -5.18 -3.97 -3.90
CA LEU A 29 -3.72 -3.99 -4.01
C LEU A 29 -3.16 -5.40 -4.23
N TYR A 30 -4.00 -6.44 -4.17
CA TYR A 30 -3.62 -7.79 -4.60
C TYR A 30 -3.38 -7.88 -6.11
N ASP A 31 -4.00 -7.01 -6.92
CA ASP A 31 -3.86 -7.01 -8.38
C ASP A 31 -2.59 -6.25 -8.85
N ASP A 32 -1.80 -6.86 -9.73
CA ASP A 32 -0.55 -6.27 -10.25
C ASP A 32 -0.83 -5.05 -11.15
N GLU A 33 -1.87 -5.10 -12.00
CA GLU A 33 -2.18 -4.00 -12.93
C GLU A 33 -2.69 -2.76 -12.18
N THR A 34 -3.51 -2.97 -11.15
CA THR A 34 -3.93 -1.91 -10.23
C THR A 34 -2.73 -1.24 -9.54
N VAL A 35 -1.80 -2.03 -8.98
CA VAL A 35 -0.59 -1.49 -8.34
C VAL A 35 0.31 -0.78 -9.34
N LYS A 36 0.47 -1.32 -10.54
CA LYS A 36 1.23 -0.70 -11.63
C LYS A 36 0.65 0.68 -11.97
N GLY A 37 -0.68 0.78 -12.09
CA GLY A 37 -1.36 2.05 -12.34
C GLY A 37 -1.13 3.10 -11.24
N PHE A 38 -1.03 2.67 -9.98
CA PHE A 38 -0.68 3.58 -8.87
C PHE A 38 0.78 4.05 -8.93
N ILE A 39 1.72 3.13 -9.23
CA ILE A 39 3.13 3.48 -9.40
C ILE A 39 3.33 4.45 -10.57
N GLU A 40 2.66 4.22 -11.70
CA GLU A 40 2.72 5.11 -12.88
C GLU A 40 2.11 6.50 -12.60
N GLN A 41 1.11 6.57 -11.71
CA GLN A 41 0.57 7.84 -11.19
C GLN A 41 1.48 8.52 -10.15
N GLY A 42 2.59 7.89 -9.76
CA GLY A 42 3.50 8.40 -8.74
C GLY A 42 2.96 8.31 -7.32
N LEU A 43 1.93 7.47 -7.08
CA LEU A 43 1.33 7.32 -5.76
C LEU A 43 2.15 6.38 -4.89
N SER A 44 2.39 6.77 -3.65
CA SER A 44 2.94 5.89 -2.63
C SER A 44 1.88 4.92 -2.08
N PRO A 45 2.28 3.80 -1.45
CA PRO A 45 1.35 2.91 -0.75
C PRO A 45 0.46 3.66 0.26
N VAL A 46 1.05 4.57 1.04
CA VAL A 46 0.35 5.37 2.05
C VAL A 46 -0.74 6.26 1.44
N GLU A 47 -0.43 6.96 0.36
CA GLU A 47 -1.41 7.80 -0.35
C GLU A 47 -2.51 6.97 -0.99
N THR A 48 -2.14 5.80 -1.52
CA THR A 48 -3.09 4.86 -2.11
C THR A 48 -4.13 4.44 -1.08
N PHE A 49 -3.72 4.15 0.15
CA PHE A 49 -4.64 3.81 1.23
C PHE A 49 -5.64 4.91 1.57
N LYS A 50 -5.19 6.17 1.60
CA LYS A 50 -6.10 7.33 1.75
C LYS A 50 -7.11 7.37 0.61
N LYS A 51 -6.67 7.11 -0.63
CA LYS A 51 -7.51 7.12 -1.83
C LYS A 51 -8.56 6.01 -1.84
N ILE A 52 -8.24 4.82 -1.29
CA ILE A 52 -9.18 3.69 -1.19
C ILE A 52 -9.97 3.65 0.12
N GLY A 53 -9.87 4.69 0.95
CA GLY A 53 -10.66 4.84 2.17
C GLY A 53 -10.22 3.93 3.33
N ILE A 54 -8.99 3.41 3.30
CA ILE A 54 -8.45 2.62 4.41
C ILE A 54 -7.90 3.60 5.46
N PRO A 55 -8.39 3.55 6.71
CA PRO A 55 -8.01 4.48 7.76
C PRO A 55 -6.63 4.14 8.31
N ILE A 56 -5.58 4.62 7.64
CA ILE A 56 -4.20 4.46 8.10
C ILE A 56 -3.77 5.70 8.86
N ASP A 57 -3.43 5.48 10.13
CA ASP A 57 -2.85 6.50 10.97
C ASP A 57 -1.38 6.72 10.59
N THR A 58 -1.14 7.68 9.69
CA THR A 58 0.22 8.00 9.22
C THR A 58 1.16 8.47 10.32
N SER A 59 0.65 8.86 11.49
CA SER A 59 1.49 9.22 12.65
C SER A 59 2.14 8.00 13.32
N LYS A 60 1.56 6.81 13.13
CA LYS A 60 2.09 5.53 13.62
C LYS A 60 3.03 4.84 12.61
N VAL A 61 3.14 5.37 11.40
CA VAL A 61 4.09 4.86 10.41
C VAL A 61 5.49 5.35 10.81
N LEU A 62 6.18 4.55 11.62
CA LEU A 62 7.58 4.77 11.98
C LEU A 62 8.45 4.56 10.73
N ILE A 63 8.67 5.64 10.00
CA ILE A 63 9.70 5.69 8.97
C ILE A 63 11.02 6.03 9.69
N SER A 64 11.76 5.01 10.11
CA SER A 64 13.17 5.22 10.50
C SER A 64 13.97 5.54 9.24
N TYR A 65 14.46 6.78 9.16
CA TYR A 65 15.39 7.26 8.14
C TYR A 65 16.74 6.57 8.22
#